data_AF-A0A536EPQ3-F1
#
_entry.id   AF-A0A536EPQ3-F1
#
_cell.length_a   1.000
_cell.length_b   1.000
_cell.length_c   1.000
_cell.angle_alpha   90.00
_cell.angle_beta   90.00
_cell.angle_gamma   90.00
#
_symmetry.space_group_name_H-M   'P 1'
#
loop_
_entity.id
_entity.type
_entity.pdbx_description
1 polymer ?
#
loop_
_entity_poly.entity_id
_entity_poly.type
_entity_poly.pdbx_seq_one_letter_code
_entity_poly.pdbx_strand_id
1 'polypeptide(L)' 'MRCEECSDKLDRYVDRELNDTEALQVQLHLEGCPDCMDHYEFEAHLKRLVKHSCDCDTAPKAFREKLRQILS' A
#
# COMPACT_ATOMS: atom_id res chain seq x y z
N MET A 1 8.36 0.46 -17.41
CA MET A 1 8.64 0.38 -15.97
C MET A 1 8.95 -1.07 -15.63
N ARG A 2 10.01 -1.29 -14.85
CA ARG A 2 10.36 -2.62 -14.30
C ARG A 2 9.69 -2.83 -12.95
N CYS A 3 9.57 -4.08 -12.50
CA CYS A 3 8.96 -4.41 -11.20
C CYS A 3 9.68 -3.73 -10.03
N GLU A 4 11.02 -3.66 -10.05
CA GLU A 4 11.83 -2.95 -9.05
C GLU A 4 11.42 -1.48 -8.94
N GLU A 5 11.33 -0.79 -10.08
CA GLU A 5 10.92 0.62 -10.16
C GLU A 5 9.46 0.84 -9.73
N CYS A 6 8.59 -0.13 -9.99
CA CYS A 6 7.20 -0.10 -9.53
C CYS A 6 7.13 -0.22 -8.01
N SER A 7 7.90 -1.16 -7.43
CA SER A 7 7.94 -1.39 -5.99
C SER A 7 8.47 -0.17 -5.25
N ASP A 8 9.52 0.48 -5.76
CA ASP A 8 10.08 1.71 -5.14
C ASP A 8 9.10 2.88 -5.15
N LYS A 9 8.16 2.89 -6.09
CA LYS A 9 7.15 3.95 -6.25
C LYS A 9 5.79 3.59 -5.66
N LEU A 10 5.62 2.36 -5.16
CA LEU A 10 4.33 1.81 -4.77
C LEU A 10 3.72 2.53 -3.57
N ASP A 11 4.52 2.75 -2.53
CA ASP A 11 4.15 3.49 -1.33
C ASP A 11 3.64 4.90 -1.67
N ARG A 12 4.41 5.65 -2.47
CA ARG A 12 4.03 6.98 -2.97
C ARG A 12 2.80 6.95 -3.88
N TYR A 13 2.60 5.89 -4.64
CA TYR A 13 1.41 5.70 -5.47
C TYR A 13 0.16 5.47 -4.61
N VAL A 14 0.27 4.63 -3.57
CA VAL A 14 -0.77 4.38 -2.56
C VAL A 14 -1.08 5.64 -1.76
N ASP A 15 -0.08 6.48 -1.51
CA ASP A 15 -0.18 7.81 -0.89
C ASP A 15 -0.71 8.91 -1.81
N ARG A 16 -0.84 8.63 -3.11
CA ARG A 16 -1.22 9.61 -4.15
C ARG A 16 -0.26 10.82 -4.20
N GLU A 17 1.02 10.57 -3.96
CA GLU A 17 2.10 11.56 -3.97
C GLU A 17 2.97 11.51 -5.24
N LEU A 18 2.55 10.72 -6.23
CA LEU A 18 3.13 10.72 -7.56
C LEU A 18 2.47 11.79 -8.45
N ASN A 19 3.24 12.34 -9.38
CA ASN A 19 2.64 13.16 -10.44
C ASN A 19 1.86 12.28 -11.44
N ASP A 20 1.02 12.92 -12.26
CA ASP A 20 0.14 12.22 -13.21
C ASP A 20 0.88 11.26 -14.16
N THR A 21 2.10 11.63 -14.57
CA THR A 21 2.91 10.80 -15.49
C THR A 21 3.42 9.55 -14.78
N GLU A 22 3.95 9.71 -13.57
CA GLU A 22 4.45 8.60 -12.76
C GLU A 22 3.32 7.67 -12.31
N ALA A 23 2.18 8.23 -11.91
CA ALA A 23 1.01 7.48 -11.52
C ALA A 23 0.48 6.62 -12.68
N LEU A 24 0.43 7.18 -13.90
CA LEU A 24 0.03 6.44 -15.09
C LEU A 24 1.01 5.30 -15.42
N GLN A 25 2.32 5.53 -15.27
CA GLN A 25 3.34 4.50 -15.50
C GLN A 25 3.21 3.33 -14.53
N VAL A 26 2.97 3.61 -13.24
CA VAL A 26 2.73 2.58 -12.23
C VAL A 26 1.44 1.84 -12.54
N GLN A 27 0.35 2.55 -12.85
CA GLN A 27 -0.94 1.94 -13.17
C GLN A 27 -0.84 0.96 -14.35
N LEU A 28 -0.22 1.39 -15.46
CA LEU A 28 -0.01 0.53 -16.63
C LEU A 28 0.82 -0.72 -16.31
N HIS A 29 1.77 -0.61 -15.37
CA HIS A 29 2.55 -1.76 -14.92
C HIS A 29 1.70 -2.72 -14.07
N LEU A 30 0.91 -2.20 -13.13
CA LEU A 30 0.01 -3.01 -12.29
C LEU A 30 -1.02 -3.76 -13.14
N GLU A 31 -1.56 -3.15 -14.19
CA GLU A 31 -2.48 -3.80 -15.14
C GLU A 31 -1.83 -4.96 -15.91
N GLY A 32 -0.51 -4.94 -16.10
CA GLY A 32 0.25 -5.95 -16.84
C GLY A 32 1.06 -6.93 -15.99
N CYS A 33 1.15 -6.74 -14.68
CA CYS A 33 1.99 -7.51 -13.78
C CYS A 33 1.23 -7.94 -12.52
N PRO A 34 0.76 -9.20 -12.45
CA PRO A 34 0.03 -9.72 -11.29
C PRO A 34 0.82 -9.64 -9.98
N ASP A 35 2.13 -9.93 -10.00
CA ASP A 35 2.96 -9.90 -8.79
C ASP A 35 3.02 -8.49 -8.16
N CYS A 36 3.12 -7.45 -8.98
CA CYS A 36 3.09 -6.07 -8.49
C CYS A 36 1.69 -5.64 -8.08
N MET A 37 0.63 -6.16 -8.73
CA MET A 37 -0.76 -5.94 -8.32
C MET A 37 -1.02 -6.51 -6.93
N ASP A 38 -0.58 -7.73 -6.64
CA ASP A 38 -0.75 -8.35 -5.32
C ASP A 38 -0.06 -7.51 -4.23
N HIS A 39 1.13 -6.97 -4.53
CA HIS A 39 1.85 -6.10 -3.60
C HIS A 39 1.10 -4.77 -3.36
N TYR A 40 0.56 -4.17 -4.42
CA TYR A 40 -0.27 -2.97 -4.33
C TYR A 40 -1.53 -3.20 -3.49
N GLU A 41 -2.23 -4.31 -3.72
CA GLU A 41 -3.43 -4.66 -2.96
C GLU A 41 -3.13 -4.84 -1.47
N PHE A 42 -1.99 -5.45 -1.15
CA PHE A 42 -1.53 -5.61 0.22
C PHE A 42 -1.27 -4.24 0.90
N GLU A 43 -0.48 -3.37 0.28
CA GLU A 43 -0.19 -2.02 0.81
C GLU A 43 -1.46 -1.17 0.94
N ALA A 44 -2.32 -1.18 -0.08
CA ALA A 44 -3.58 -0.45 -0.06
C ALA A 44 -4.52 -0.96 1.04
N HIS A 45 -4.57 -2.27 1.27
CA HIS A 45 -5.37 -2.87 2.34
C HIS A 45 -4.80 -2.54 3.71
N LEU A 46 -3.48 -2.63 3.91
CA LEU A 46 -2.83 -2.20 5.14
C LEU A 46 -3.13 -0.73 5.46
N LYS A 47 -3.00 0.16 4.47
CA LYS A 47 -3.29 1.57 4.66
C LYS A 47 -4.76 1.82 5.01
N ARG A 48 -5.71 1.10 4.40
CA ARG A 48 -7.13 1.16 4.77
C ARG A 48 -7.35 0.69 6.21
N LEU A 49 -6.68 -0.37 6.63
CA LEU A 49 -6.77 -0.90 8.00
C LEU A 49 -6.19 0.08 9.02
N VAL A 50 -5.05 0.71 8.73
CA VAL A 50 -4.45 1.75 9.58
C VAL A 50 -5.39 2.95 9.68
N LYS A 51 -5.90 3.44 8.54
CA LYS A 51 -6.83 4.56 8.52
C LYS A 51 -8.11 4.25 9.31
N HIS A 52 -8.72 3.09 9.10
CA HIS A 52 -9.87 2.64 9.86
C HIS A 52 -9.57 2.50 11.37
N SER A 53 -8.37 2.05 11.72
CA SER A 53 -7.92 1.91 13.12
C SER A 53 -7.61 3.25 13.80
N CYS A 54 -7.33 4.31 13.04
CA CYS A 54 -7.13 5.67 13.53
C CYS A 54 -8.42 6.49 13.53
N ASP A 55 -9.32 6.28 12.57
CA ASP A 55 -10.61 6.96 12.45
C ASP A 55 -11.65 6.40 13.45
N CYS A 56 -11.54 5.11 13.80
CA CYS A 56 -12.26 4.53 14.93
C CYS A 56 -11.32 4.38 16.12
N ASP A 57 -11.61 5.07 17.22
CA ASP A 57 -11.05 4.90 18.56
C ASP A 57 -11.38 3.50 19.18
N THR A 58 -11.38 2.47 18.35
CA THR A 58 -11.92 1.13 18.63
C THR A 58 -11.18 0.04 17.87
N ALA A 59 -9.89 0.22 17.55
CA ALA A 59 -9.07 -0.91 17.14
C ALA A 59 -8.95 -1.90 18.31
N PRO A 60 -9.44 -3.15 18.20
CA PRO A 60 -9.39 -4.12 19.30
C PRO A 60 -7.95 -4.35 19.74
N LYS A 61 -7.71 -4.44 21.05
CA LYS A 61 -6.36 -4.60 21.64
C LYS A 61 -5.52 -5.69 20.97
N ALA A 62 -6.15 -6.82 20.63
CA ALA A 62 -5.50 -7.94 19.96
C ALA A 62 -4.93 -7.59 18.56
N PHE A 63 -5.54 -6.64 17.85
CA PHE A 63 -5.06 -6.18 16.55
C PHE A 63 -3.86 -5.24 16.71
N ARG A 64 -3.91 -4.34 17.72
CA ARG A 64 -2.78 -3.47 18.06
C ARG A 64 -1.54 -4.26 18.50
N GLU A 65 -1.73 -5.38 19.19
CA GLU A 65 -0.62 -6.21 19.69
C GLU A 65 0.08 -6.99 18.56
N LYS A 66 -0.68 -7.48 17.57
CA LYS A 66 -0.12 -8.06 16.34
C LYS A 66 0.63 -7.03 15.49
N LEU A 67 0.09 -5.82 15.33
CA LEU A 67 0.78 -4.77 14.58
C LEU A 67 2.11 -4.36 15.23
N ARG A 68 2.19 -4.31 16.56
CA ARG A 68 3.47 -4.07 17.26
C ARG A 68 4.51 -5.16 17.04
N GLN A 69 4.09 -6.42 16.86
CA GLN A 69 5.01 -7.52 16.60
C GLN A 69 5.53 -7.54 15.16
N ILE A 70 4.76 -7.02 14.20
CA ILE A 70 5.12 -6.98 12.78
C ILE A 70 5.96 -5.74 12.45
N LEU A 71 5.76 -4.64 13.19
CA LEU A 71 6.47 -3.37 13.00
C LEU A 71 7.69 -3.20 13.92
N SER A 72 8.18 -4.28 14.54
CA SER A 72 9.40 -4.29 15.37
C SER A 72 10.53 -5.08 14.72
#